data_AF-A0A2Y9DMU6-F1
#
_entry.id   AF-A0A2Y9DMU6-F1
#
_cell.length_a   1.000
_cell.length_b   1.000
_cell.length_c   1.000
_cell.angle_alpha   90.00
_cell.angle_beta   90.00
_cell.angle_gamma   90.00
#
_symmetry.space_group_name_H-M   'P 1'
#
loop_
_entity.id
_entity.type
_entity.pdbx_description
1 polymer ?
#
loop_
_entity_poly.entity_id
_entity_poly.type
_entity_poly.pdbx_seq_one_letter_code
_entity_poly.pdbx_strand_id
1 'polypeptide(L)'
;MENGAVYAPTTEEAPGPARGARSGLTAFFSPGRLQWYRRALKGLQLLLSLLAFICEEVVSQCTMCGGLYFFEFVSCSAFLLSLLILTVYCTPVYDRVDAEKVKLSDFYITLGTGVVFLLASIIFTTTHDRTSAETAAVVFGFLASLMFLLDFAIMLHGKHQETQLRKPEMTTRAEALTEPLNT
;
A
#
# COMPACT_ATOMS: atom_id res chain seq x y z
N MET A 1 -46.77 -56.57 6.66
CA MET A 1 -45.85 -57.33 5.78
C MET A 1 -46.06 -56.72 4.40
N GLU A 2 -45.15 -56.03 3.74
CA GLU A 2 -43.68 -55.99 3.78
C GLU A 2 -43.17 -54.54 3.64
N ASN A 3 -42.05 -54.26 4.31
CA ASN A 3 -41.19 -53.11 4.04
C ASN A 3 -40.35 -53.41 2.80
N GLY A 4 -40.12 -52.44 1.91
CA GLY A 4 -39.29 -52.70 0.74
C GLY A 4 -38.97 -51.53 -0.18
N ALA A 5 -38.17 -50.59 0.33
CA ALA A 5 -37.17 -49.82 -0.43
C ALA A 5 -37.61 -48.94 -1.61
N VAL A 6 -37.66 -47.63 -1.38
CA VAL A 6 -37.00 -46.67 -2.30
C VAL A 6 -36.39 -45.55 -1.44
N TYR A 7 -35.29 -45.86 -0.75
CA TYR A 7 -34.37 -44.81 -0.30
C TYR A 7 -33.83 -44.13 -1.56
N ALA A 8 -34.19 -42.87 -1.79
CA ALA A 8 -33.54 -42.04 -2.79
C ALA A 8 -32.18 -41.60 -2.22
N PRO A 9 -31.05 -41.93 -2.87
CA PRO A 9 -29.77 -41.33 -2.53
C PRO A 9 -29.64 -40.03 -3.31
N THR A 10 -30.03 -38.92 -2.70
CA THR A 10 -29.50 -37.60 -3.10
C THR A 10 -28.62 -37.12 -1.97
N THR A 11 -27.49 -37.82 -1.81
CA THR A 11 -26.25 -37.19 -1.38
C THR A 11 -26.05 -36.01 -2.31
N GLU A 12 -26.38 -34.80 -1.84
CA GLU A 12 -25.95 -33.59 -2.54
C GLU A 12 -24.42 -33.63 -2.55
N GLU A 13 -23.88 -33.91 -3.73
CA GLU A 13 -22.45 -33.75 -3.98
C GLU A 13 -22.11 -32.30 -3.65
N ALA A 14 -21.27 -32.14 -2.63
CA ALA A 14 -20.61 -30.87 -2.35
C ALA A 14 -20.14 -30.26 -3.68
N PRO A 15 -20.35 -28.96 -3.95
CA PRO A 15 -19.88 -28.35 -5.18
C PRO A 15 -18.35 -28.30 -5.11
N GLY A 16 -17.71 -29.38 -5.55
CA GLY A 16 -16.32 -29.40 -5.92
C GLY A 16 -16.14 -28.39 -7.06
N PRO A 17 -15.19 -27.45 -6.96
CA PRO A 17 -14.98 -26.45 -8.00
C PRO A 17 -14.27 -27.10 -9.19
N ALA A 18 -15.02 -27.80 -10.05
CA ALA A 18 -14.55 -28.18 -11.36
C ALA A 18 -14.83 -27.05 -12.36
N ARG A 19 -14.04 -25.97 -12.27
CA ARG A 19 -13.97 -24.96 -13.34
C ARG A 19 -12.56 -24.41 -13.48
N GLY A 20 -11.82 -24.99 -14.43
CA GLY A 20 -10.70 -24.36 -15.12
C GLY A 20 -9.38 -24.33 -14.38
N ALA A 21 -8.47 -25.24 -14.78
CA ALA A 21 -7.04 -25.24 -14.47
C ALA A 21 -6.26 -24.04 -15.11
N ARG A 22 -6.86 -22.85 -15.09
CA ARG A 22 -6.25 -21.57 -15.51
C ARG A 22 -6.32 -20.49 -14.41
N SER A 23 -6.83 -20.84 -13.23
CA SER A 23 -7.12 -19.87 -12.16
C SER A 23 -6.28 -20.09 -10.88
N GLY A 24 -4.99 -20.42 -11.01
CA GLY A 24 -4.09 -20.50 -9.85
C GLY A 24 -3.60 -19.11 -9.40
N LEU A 25 -3.08 -18.32 -10.35
CA LEU A 25 -2.60 -16.97 -10.05
C LEU A 25 -3.72 -15.93 -9.93
N THR A 26 -4.81 -16.06 -10.69
CA THR A 26 -5.96 -15.14 -10.62
C THR A 26 -6.85 -15.38 -9.41
N ALA A 27 -6.78 -16.55 -8.77
CA ALA A 27 -7.44 -16.79 -7.48
C ALA A 27 -6.61 -16.25 -6.30
N PHE A 28 -5.29 -16.17 -6.44
CA PHE A 28 -4.40 -15.64 -5.41
C PHE A 28 -4.45 -14.10 -5.36
N PHE A 29 -4.39 -13.46 -6.54
CA PHE A 29 -4.56 -12.02 -6.68
C PHE A 29 -6.06 -11.70 -6.77
N SER A 30 -6.75 -11.60 -5.64
CA SER A 30 -8.09 -11.01 -5.61
C SER A 30 -7.97 -9.48 -5.72
N PRO A 31 -8.12 -8.86 -6.91
CA PRO A 31 -7.94 -7.43 -7.09
C PRO A 31 -9.20 -6.67 -6.64
N GLY A 32 -10.14 -7.30 -5.91
CA GLY A 32 -11.42 -6.70 -5.55
C GLY A 32 -11.40 -5.84 -4.27
N ARG A 33 -10.40 -6.00 -3.38
CA ARG A 33 -10.52 -5.52 -1.99
C ARG A 33 -9.97 -4.12 -1.67
N LEU A 34 -9.17 -3.52 -2.56
CA LEU A 34 -8.58 -2.20 -2.35
C LEU A 34 -8.98 -1.26 -3.50
N GLN A 35 -9.31 0.00 -3.20
CA GLN A 35 -9.63 1.02 -4.21
C GLN A 35 -8.58 0.98 -5.33
N TRP A 36 -9.03 0.82 -6.58
CA TRP A 36 -8.17 0.75 -7.76
C TRP A 36 -7.12 1.86 -7.80
N TYR A 37 -7.53 3.06 -7.38
CA TYR A 37 -6.67 4.23 -7.24
C TYR A 37 -5.48 4.02 -6.27
N ARG A 38 -5.70 3.40 -5.12
CA ARG A 38 -4.64 3.15 -4.13
C ARG A 38 -3.65 2.10 -4.62
N ARG A 39 -4.10 1.09 -5.37
CA ARG A 39 -3.18 0.14 -6.04
C ARG A 39 -2.36 0.82 -7.12
N ALA A 40 -2.97 1.71 -7.91
CA ALA A 40 -2.26 2.48 -8.93
C ALA A 40 -1.21 3.39 -8.29
N LEU A 41 -1.51 4.06 -7.17
CA LEU A 41 -0.55 4.88 -6.42
C LEU A 41 0.64 4.06 -5.92
N LYS A 42 0.39 2.92 -5.25
CA LYS A 42 1.46 2.02 -4.77
C LYS A 42 2.31 1.49 -5.92
N GLY A 43 1.68 1.16 -7.06
CA GLY A 43 2.38 0.75 -8.27
C GLY A 43 3.26 1.86 -8.86
N LEU A 44 2.74 3.09 -8.93
CA LEU A 44 3.50 4.24 -9.42
C LEU A 44 4.67 4.59 -8.50
N GLN A 45 4.46 4.51 -7.19
CA GLN A 45 5.49 4.70 -6.17
C GLN A 45 6.63 3.68 -6.30
N LEU A 46 6.28 2.40 -6.48
CA LEU A 46 7.25 1.35 -6.77
C LEU A 46 8.03 1.65 -8.05
N LEU A 47 7.33 2.03 -9.12
CA LEU A 47 7.94 2.34 -10.41
C LEU A 47 8.90 3.54 -10.32
N LEU A 48 8.52 4.61 -9.62
CA LEU A 48 9.39 5.78 -9.43
C LEU A 48 10.59 5.48 -8.53
N SER A 49 10.41 4.70 -7.45
CA SER A 49 11.54 4.28 -6.60
C SER A 49 12.52 3.38 -7.35
N LEU A 50 12.02 2.53 -8.25
CA LEU A 50 12.84 1.70 -9.13
C LEU A 50 13.57 2.56 -10.17
N LEU A 51 12.92 3.55 -10.77
CA LEU A 51 13.57 4.48 -11.69
C LEU A 51 14.68 5.26 -11.00
N ALA A 52 14.44 5.75 -9.77
CA ALA A 52 15.47 6.42 -8.99
C ALA A 52 16.67 5.51 -8.73
N PHE A 53 16.43 4.25 -8.37
CA PHE A 53 17.49 3.25 -8.18
C PHE A 53 18.26 2.94 -9.47
N ILE A 54 17.58 2.72 -10.59
CA ILE A 54 18.24 2.45 -11.88
C ILE A 54 19.03 3.67 -12.35
N CYS A 55 18.49 4.88 -12.19
CA CYS A 55 19.20 6.10 -12.55
C CYS A 55 20.47 6.30 -11.72
N GLU A 56 20.46 5.91 -10.45
CA GLU A 56 21.62 5.91 -9.56
C GLU A 56 22.70 4.92 -10.02
N GLU A 57 22.32 3.66 -10.27
CA GLU A 57 23.25 2.58 -10.68
C GLU A 57 23.95 2.88 -12.02
N VAL A 58 23.28 3.65 -12.90
CA VAL A 58 23.83 4.07 -14.20
C VAL A 58 24.88 5.20 -14.05
N VAL A 59 24.93 5.89 -12.90
CA VAL A 59 25.97 6.90 -12.61
C VAL A 59 27.28 6.18 -12.26
N SER A 60 28.13 6.00 -13.27
CA SER A 60 29.43 5.31 -13.14
C SER A 60 30.60 6.22 -12.73
N GLN A 61 30.36 7.50 -12.45
CA GLN A 61 31.38 8.50 -12.12
C GLN A 61 30.90 9.34 -10.93
N CYS A 62 31.51 9.13 -9.75
CA CYS A 62 31.22 9.94 -8.57
C CYS A 62 32.49 10.45 -7.90
N THR A 63 32.53 11.75 -7.66
CA THR A 63 33.59 12.49 -6.98
C THR A 63 33.42 12.48 -5.45
N MET A 64 32.19 12.31 -4.97
CA MET A 64 31.81 12.26 -3.55
C MET A 64 30.82 11.11 -3.30
N CYS A 65 31.31 9.86 -3.24
CA CYS A 65 30.47 8.66 -3.17
C CYS A 65 29.54 8.56 -1.93
N GLY A 66 29.76 9.35 -0.89
CA GLY A 66 28.97 9.27 0.35
C GLY A 66 27.48 9.61 0.17
N GLY A 67 27.15 10.58 -0.68
CA GLY A 67 25.76 10.97 -0.96
C GLY A 67 25.00 9.90 -1.74
N LEU A 68 25.66 9.28 -2.72
CA LEU A 68 25.07 8.20 -3.51
C LEU A 68 24.79 6.96 -2.68
N TYR A 69 25.75 6.47 -1.90
CA TYR A 69 25.53 5.26 -1.09
C TYR A 69 24.35 5.41 -0.12
N PHE A 70 24.15 6.60 0.43
CA PHE A 70 22.99 6.88 1.27
C PHE A 70 21.69 6.86 0.47
N PHE A 71 21.68 7.49 -0.70
CA PHE A 71 20.51 7.52 -1.58
C PHE A 71 20.17 6.13 -2.16
N GLU A 72 21.17 5.33 -2.52
CA GLU A 72 21.05 3.93 -2.94
C GLU A 72 20.40 3.08 -1.85
N PHE A 73 20.90 3.16 -0.62
CA PHE A 73 20.32 2.42 0.50
C PHE A 73 18.85 2.80 0.74
N VAL A 74 18.55 4.09 0.71
CA VAL A 74 17.20 4.61 0.92
C VAL A 74 16.27 4.25 -0.24
N SER A 75 16.74 4.29 -1.48
CA SER A 75 15.94 3.94 -2.65
C SER A 75 15.66 2.45 -2.74
N CYS A 76 16.66 1.60 -2.47
CA CYS A 76 16.49 0.16 -2.38
C CYS A 76 15.51 -0.22 -1.27
N SER A 77 15.67 0.34 -0.06
CA SER A 77 14.73 0.08 1.04
C SER A 77 13.31 0.55 0.74
N ALA A 78 13.14 1.74 0.12
CA ALA A 78 11.82 2.24 -0.28
C ALA A 78 11.16 1.35 -1.36
N PHE A 79 11.94 0.85 -2.32
CA PHE A 79 11.47 -0.10 -3.33
C PHE A 79 11.01 -1.41 -2.68
N LEU A 80 11.84 -2.01 -1.83
CA LEU A 80 11.53 -3.27 -1.14
C LEU A 80 10.32 -3.14 -0.21
N LEU A 81 10.19 -2.03 0.52
CA LEU A 81 9.04 -1.76 1.39
C LEU A 81 7.75 -1.57 0.56
N SER A 82 7.81 -0.85 -0.56
CA SER A 82 6.67 -0.68 -1.47
C SER A 82 6.24 -2.01 -2.08
N LEU A 83 7.20 -2.85 -2.49
CA LEU A 83 6.96 -4.19 -3.01
C LEU A 83 6.37 -5.12 -1.94
N LEU A 84 6.88 -5.05 -0.70
CA LEU A 84 6.36 -5.82 0.42
C LEU A 84 4.90 -5.45 0.71
N ILE A 85 4.59 -4.15 0.81
CA ILE A 85 3.22 -3.66 1.03
C ILE A 85 2.30 -4.13 -0.11
N LEU A 86 2.73 -3.95 -1.36
CA LEU A 86 1.95 -4.40 -2.53
C LEU A 86 1.69 -5.90 -2.48
N THR A 87 2.69 -6.69 -2.11
CA THR A 87 2.56 -8.15 -1.98
C THR A 87 1.56 -8.51 -0.88
N VAL A 88 1.62 -7.87 0.28
CA VAL A 88 0.68 -8.08 1.39
C VAL A 88 -0.76 -7.76 0.97
N TYR A 89 -0.98 -6.65 0.25
CA TYR A 89 -2.31 -6.29 -0.26
C TYR A 89 -2.82 -7.20 -1.38
N CYS A 90 -1.91 -7.80 -2.16
CA CYS A 90 -2.26 -8.74 -3.23
C CYS A 90 -2.51 -10.16 -2.71
N THR A 91 -1.98 -10.48 -1.54
CA THR A 91 -2.01 -11.83 -0.94
C THR A 91 -3.20 -11.98 0.01
N PRO A 92 -3.83 -13.16 0.14
CA PRO A 92 -4.89 -13.42 1.13
C PRO A 92 -4.43 -13.31 2.60
N VAL A 93 -3.14 -13.08 2.85
CA VAL A 93 -2.59 -12.79 4.19
C VAL A 93 -3.25 -11.54 4.79
N TYR A 94 -3.67 -10.57 3.96
CA TYR A 94 -4.42 -9.41 4.44
C TYR A 94 -5.71 -9.80 5.19
N ASP A 95 -6.39 -10.88 4.81
CA ASP A 95 -7.62 -11.33 5.48
C ASP A 95 -7.35 -12.04 6.81
N ARG A 96 -6.11 -12.45 7.05
CA ARG A 96 -5.67 -13.08 8.30
C ARG A 96 -5.17 -12.08 9.33
N VAL A 97 -4.94 -10.84 8.92
CA VAL A 97 -4.41 -9.75 9.76
C VAL A 97 -5.47 -8.67 9.87
N ASP A 98 -5.62 -8.07 11.05
CA ASP A 98 -6.59 -6.99 11.25
C ASP A 98 -6.37 -5.84 10.26
N ALA A 99 -7.37 -5.60 9.40
CA ALA A 99 -7.32 -4.57 8.36
C ALA A 99 -6.98 -3.17 8.92
N GLU A 100 -7.41 -2.88 10.16
CA GLU A 100 -7.09 -1.62 10.83
C GLU A 100 -5.58 -1.51 11.15
N LYS A 101 -4.97 -2.59 11.64
CA LYS A 101 -3.54 -2.64 11.96
C LYS A 101 -2.69 -2.55 10.70
N VAL A 102 -3.10 -3.21 9.62
CA VAL A 102 -2.42 -3.11 8.33
C VAL A 102 -2.50 -1.69 7.78
N LYS A 103 -3.68 -1.04 7.83
CA LYS A 103 -3.85 0.36 7.38
C LYS A 103 -3.00 1.34 8.18
N LEU A 104 -2.86 1.15 9.50
CA LEU A 104 -1.97 1.94 10.35
C LEU A 104 -0.49 1.68 10.02
N SER A 105 -0.10 0.43 9.84
CA SER A 105 1.27 0.07 9.45
C SER A 105 1.65 0.68 8.11
N ASP A 106 0.78 0.55 7.09
CA ASP A 106 0.94 1.14 5.77
C ASP A 106 1.10 2.67 5.84
N PHE A 107 0.35 3.33 6.72
CA PHE A 107 0.47 4.76 6.98
C PHE A 107 1.85 5.14 7.54
N TYR A 108 2.32 4.45 8.59
CA TYR A 108 3.64 4.72 9.18
C TYR A 108 4.79 4.39 8.24
N ILE A 109 4.69 3.28 7.49
CA ILE A 109 5.72 2.90 6.52
C ILE A 109 5.78 3.96 5.42
N THR A 110 4.65 4.35 4.82
CA THR A 110 4.61 5.35 3.74
C THR A 110 5.13 6.72 4.21
N LEU A 111 4.80 7.13 5.43
CA LEU A 111 5.33 8.36 6.02
C LEU A 111 6.84 8.26 6.25
N GLY A 112 7.30 7.19 6.89
CA GLY A 112 8.70 6.97 7.20
C GLY A 112 9.56 6.93 5.93
N THR A 113 9.14 6.13 4.95
CA THR A 113 9.84 6.06 3.65
C THR A 113 9.82 7.40 2.94
N GLY A 114 8.68 8.12 2.91
CA GLY A 114 8.59 9.43 2.28
C GLY A 114 9.55 10.46 2.87
N VAL A 115 9.63 10.54 4.21
CA VAL A 115 10.53 11.48 4.92
C VAL A 115 12.00 11.12 4.70
N VAL A 116 12.36 9.85 4.86
CA VAL A 116 13.75 9.40 4.68
C VAL A 116 14.20 9.58 3.23
N PHE A 117 13.32 9.30 2.25
CA PHE A 117 13.60 9.48 0.83
C PHE A 117 13.72 10.96 0.44
N LEU A 118 12.94 11.85 1.07
CA LEU A 118 13.08 13.30 0.92
C LEU A 118 14.45 13.77 1.44
N LEU A 119 14.83 13.34 2.65
CA LEU A 119 16.12 13.67 3.24
C LEU A 119 17.29 13.19 2.36
N ALA A 120 17.21 11.95 1.86
CA ALA A 120 18.20 11.42 0.94
C ALA A 120 18.30 12.26 -0.34
N SER A 121 17.16 12.68 -0.91
CA SER A 121 17.13 13.54 -2.10
C SER A 121 17.76 14.91 -1.84
N ILE A 122 17.52 15.53 -0.68
CA ILE A 122 18.15 16.80 -0.29
C ILE A 122 19.66 16.63 -0.18
N ILE A 123 20.12 15.62 0.56
CA ILE A 123 21.56 15.36 0.75
C ILE A 123 22.23 15.14 -0.60
N PHE A 124 21.65 14.28 -1.43
CA PHE A 124 22.16 13.98 -2.77
C PHE A 124 22.23 15.23 -3.67
N THR A 125 21.20 16.09 -3.62
CA THR A 125 21.19 17.37 -4.34
C THR A 125 22.31 18.30 -3.89
N THR A 126 22.66 18.30 -2.60
CA THR A 126 23.75 19.17 -2.10
C THR A 126 25.16 18.67 -2.46
N THR A 127 25.31 17.41 -2.85
CA THR A 127 26.61 16.77 -3.05
C THR A 127 26.96 16.45 -4.50
N HIS A 128 26.03 16.57 -5.46
CA HIS A 128 26.26 16.19 -6.86
C HIS A 128 27.00 17.25 -7.71
N ASP A 129 27.77 16.81 -8.71
CA ASP A 129 28.58 17.66 -9.60
C ASP A 129 27.84 18.06 -10.89
N ARG A 130 26.50 18.05 -10.86
CA ARG A 130 25.60 18.43 -11.97
C ARG A 130 25.82 17.65 -13.27
N THR A 131 26.24 16.39 -13.18
CA THR A 131 26.21 15.53 -14.38
C THR A 131 24.76 15.27 -14.80
N SER A 132 24.54 14.95 -16.08
CA SER A 132 23.19 14.72 -16.61
C SER A 132 22.50 13.51 -15.95
N ALA A 133 23.27 12.49 -15.58
CA ALA A 133 22.76 11.29 -14.93
C ALA A 133 22.41 11.55 -13.46
N GLU A 134 23.27 12.24 -12.70
CA GLU A 134 22.97 12.65 -11.31
C GLU A 134 21.74 13.57 -11.25
N THR A 135 21.63 14.51 -12.20
CA THR A 135 20.47 15.41 -12.26
C THR A 135 19.18 14.63 -12.49
N ALA A 136 19.20 13.59 -13.34
CA ALA A 136 18.05 12.73 -13.56
C ALA A 136 17.68 11.96 -12.29
N ALA A 137 18.66 11.37 -11.60
CA ALA A 137 18.45 10.68 -10.32
C ALA A 137 17.85 11.60 -9.25
N VAL A 138 18.32 12.85 -9.13
CA VAL A 138 17.75 13.88 -8.23
C VAL A 138 16.28 14.16 -8.59
N VAL A 139 15.96 14.36 -9.87
CA VAL A 139 14.58 14.68 -10.30
C VAL A 139 13.63 13.53 -10.01
N PHE A 140 14.03 12.28 -10.32
CA PHE A 140 13.23 11.11 -9.97
C PHE A 140 13.14 10.91 -8.46
N GLY A 141 14.19 11.27 -7.73
CA GLY A 141 14.22 11.33 -6.28
C GLY A 141 13.10 12.23 -5.70
N PHE A 142 13.08 13.50 -6.11
CA PHE A 142 12.02 14.41 -5.69
C PHE A 142 10.63 13.95 -6.14
N LEU A 143 10.50 13.42 -7.36
CA LEU A 143 9.22 12.95 -7.86
C LEU A 143 8.67 11.77 -7.05
N ALA A 144 9.53 10.81 -6.68
CA ALA A 144 9.14 9.71 -5.81
C ALA A 144 8.79 10.20 -4.40
N SER A 145 9.58 11.12 -3.82
CA SER A 145 9.28 11.74 -2.52
C SER A 145 7.90 12.43 -2.52
N LEU A 146 7.59 13.20 -3.57
CA LEU A 146 6.28 13.83 -3.74
C LEU A 146 5.16 12.80 -3.84
N MET A 147 5.36 11.68 -4.55
CA MET A 147 4.37 10.60 -4.58
C MET A 147 4.15 9.96 -3.20
N PHE A 148 5.20 9.71 -2.42
CA PHE A 148 5.06 9.25 -1.02
C PHE A 148 4.29 10.25 -0.16
N LEU A 149 4.60 11.54 -0.28
CA LEU A 149 3.91 12.60 0.46
C LEU A 149 2.44 12.76 0.04
N LEU A 150 2.13 12.63 -1.25
CA LEU A 150 0.76 12.71 -1.74
C LEU A 150 -0.07 11.51 -1.29
N ASP A 151 0.47 10.28 -1.36
CA ASP A 151 -0.21 9.09 -0.83
C ASP A 151 -0.49 9.26 0.67
N PHE A 152 0.48 9.77 1.42
CA PHE A 152 0.31 10.12 2.84
C PHE A 152 -0.76 11.20 3.07
N ALA A 153 -0.77 12.29 2.29
CA ALA A 153 -1.75 13.36 2.40
C ALA A 153 -3.17 12.86 2.10
N ILE A 154 -3.34 12.01 1.08
CA ILE A 154 -4.62 11.40 0.74
C ILE A 154 -5.10 10.50 1.89
N MET A 155 -4.20 9.70 2.47
CA MET A 155 -4.52 8.88 3.65
C MET A 155 -4.92 9.72 4.87
N LEU A 156 -4.22 10.83 5.13
CA LEU A 156 -4.54 11.78 6.19
C LEU A 156 -5.91 12.43 5.98
N HIS A 157 -6.19 12.91 4.77
CA HIS A 157 -7.46 13.55 4.44
C HIS A 157 -8.63 12.58 4.65
N GLY A 158 -8.49 11.33 4.22
CA GLY A 158 -9.49 10.29 4.48
C GLY A 158 -9.69 10.02 5.97
N LYS A 159 -8.61 9.90 6.76
CA LYS A 159 -8.69 9.71 8.22
C LYS A 159 -9.31 10.90 8.95
N HIS A 160 -8.98 12.12 8.52
CA HIS A 160 -9.53 13.34 9.10
C HIS A 160 -11.05 13.45 8.79
N GLN A 161 -11.47 13.08 7.59
CA GLN A 161 -12.90 12.98 7.25
C GLN A 161 -13.64 11.93 8.09
N GLU A 162 -13.08 10.73 8.25
CA GLU A 162 -13.66 9.69 9.13
C GLU A 162 -13.81 10.19 10.58
N THR A 163 -12.79 10.88 11.09
CA THR A 163 -12.80 11.43 12.46
C THR A 163 -13.84 12.55 12.62
N GLN A 164 -13.96 13.43 11.62
CA GLN A 164 -14.94 14.51 11.61
C GLN A 164 -16.38 14.00 11.43
N LEU A 165 -16.60 12.86 10.78
CA LEU A 165 -17.92 12.24 10.65
C LEU A 165 -18.33 11.47 11.92
N ARG A 166 -17.36 10.89 12.64
CA ARG A 166 -17.60 10.17 13.89
C ARG A 166 -17.89 11.10 15.08
N LYS A 167 -17.38 12.33 15.03
CA LYS A 167 -17.60 13.37 16.05
C LYS A 167 -19.08 13.80 16.21
N PRO A 168 -19.84 14.10 15.15
CA PRO A 168 -21.27 14.43 15.26
C PRO A 168 -22.09 13.21 15.71
N GLU A 169 -21.79 12.00 15.25
CA GLU A 169 -22.54 10.79 15.62
C GLU A 169 -22.48 10.48 17.13
N MET A 170 -21.30 10.67 17.76
CA MET A 170 -21.18 10.54 19.22
C MET A 170 -21.89 11.67 19.99
N THR A 171 -22.00 12.86 19.40
CA THR A 171 -22.68 14.00 20.02
C THR A 171 -24.20 13.81 19.96
N THR A 172 -24.73 13.37 18.81
CA THR A 172 -26.15 13.03 18.62
C THR A 172 -26.59 11.83 19.47
N ARG A 173 -25.76 10.80 19.61
CA ARG A 173 -26.07 9.65 20.47
C ARG A 173 -26.01 10.00 21.96
N ALA A 174 -25.15 10.95 22.35
CA ALA A 174 -25.12 11.47 23.71
C ALA A 174 -26.35 12.34 24.03
N GLU A 175 -26.82 13.16 23.09
CA GLU A 175 -28.09 13.91 23.21
C GLU A 175 -29.33 13.00 23.27
N ALA A 176 -29.39 11.96 22.42
CA ALA A 176 -30.53 11.03 22.41
C ALA A 176 -30.62 10.17 23.69
N LEU A 177 -29.53 10.03 24.46
CA LEU A 177 -29.53 9.30 25.73
C LEU A 177 -29.91 10.21 26.91
N THR A 178 -29.78 11.53 26.77
CA THR A 178 -30.15 12.51 27.80
C THR A 178 -31.52 13.13 27.59
N GLU A 179 -32.20 12.85 26.47
CA GLU A 179 -33.61 13.21 26.30
C GLU A 179 -34.45 12.38 27.29
N PRO A 180 -35.07 13.00 28.33
CA PRO A 180 -35.90 12.27 29.24
C PRO A 180 -37.10 11.74 28.47
N LEU A 181 -37.42 10.46 28.69
CA LEU A 181 -38.55 9.73 28.12
C LEU A 181 -39.87 10.44 28.49
N ASN A 182 -40.21 11.52 27.78
CA ASN A 182 -41.42 12.27 28.05
C ASN A 182 -42.61 11.43 27.61
N THR A 183 -43.43 11.13 28.60
CA THR A 183 -44.61 10.25 28.53
C THR A 183 -45.82 11.02 28.02
#